data_AF-A0A934VYB6-F1
#
_entry.id   AF-A0A934VYB6-F1
#
_cell.length_a   1.000
_cell.length_b   1.000
_cell.length_c   1.000
_cell.angle_alpha   90.00
_cell.angle_beta   90.00
_cell.angle_gamma   90.00
#
_symmetry.space_group_name_H-M   'P 1'
#
loop_
_entity.id
_entity.type
_entity.pdbx_description
1 polymer ?
#
loop_
_entity_poly.entity_id
_entity_poly.type
_entity_poly.pdbx_seq_one_letter_code
_entity_poly.pdbx_strand_id
1 'polypeptide(L)' 'MTEISLDHDLGDDARGTGYDVVLWIEEAVATAGFHPPLIRAHSANSSARAKMESGIESIIALSRKNQIAEQAGASDGVQP' A
#
# COMPACT_ATOMS: atom_id res chain seq x y z
N MET A 1 -4.46 10.17 -10.02
CA MET A 1 -3.81 9.29 -9.04
C MET A 1 -2.56 9.97 -8.56
N THR A 2 -2.36 10.05 -7.25
CA THR A 2 -1.18 10.69 -6.66
C THR A 2 -0.04 9.67 -6.63
N GLU A 3 1.15 10.05 -7.09
CA GLU A 3 2.37 9.25 -6.99
C GLU A 3 3.23 9.80 -5.84
N ILE A 4 3.76 8.90 -5.02
CA ILE A 4 4.71 9.22 -3.95
C ILE A 4 5.99 8.40 -4.16
N SER A 5 7.13 9.04 -3.88
CA SER A 5 8.41 8.36 -3.75
C SER A 5 8.73 8.20 -2.27
N LEU A 6 9.19 7.01 -1.89
CA LEU A 6 9.46 6.66 -0.50
C LEU A 6 10.89 6.13 -0.39
N ASP A 7 11.70 6.80 0.42
CA ASP A 7 13.05 6.32 0.75
C ASP A 7 13.00 5.34 1.92
N HIS A 8 13.89 4.35 1.91
CA HIS A 8 14.04 3.43 3.03
C HIS A 8 14.61 4.14 4.25
N ASP A 9 15.60 5.01 4.05
CA ASP A 9 16.25 5.74 5.13
C ASP A 9 15.58 7.11 5.27
N LEU A 10 14.78 7.24 6.31
CA LEU A 10 14.08 8.50 6.63
C LEU A 10 14.93 9.40 7.56
N GLY A 11 16.19 9.04 7.82
CA GLY A 11 17.17 9.81 8.58
C GLY A 11 17.21 9.50 10.09
N ASP A 12 16.18 8.87 10.65
CA ASP A 12 16.16 8.37 12.03
C ASP A 12 15.44 7.02 12.09
N ASP A 13 16.18 5.93 11.85
CA ASP A 13 15.67 4.57 11.86
C ASP A 13 14.98 4.19 13.18
N ALA A 14 15.27 4.89 14.30
CA ALA A 14 14.62 4.64 15.58
C ALA A 14 13.16 5.08 15.61
N ARG A 15 12.74 5.95 14.69
CA ARG A 15 11.35 6.40 14.52
C ARG A 15 10.60 5.59 13.46
N GLY A 16 11.28 4.66 12.81
CA GLY A 16 10.76 3.88 11.70
C GLY A 16 11.46 4.20 10.39
N THR A 17 11.39 3.25 9.48
CA THR A 17 11.99 3.25 8.16
C THR A 17 10.92 3.42 7.08
N GLY A 18 11.33 3.59 5.83
CA GLY A 18 10.41 3.50 4.69
C GLY A 18 9.65 2.17 4.64
N TYR A 19 10.18 1.09 5.21
CA TYR A 19 9.47 -0.18 5.29
C TYR A 19 8.26 -0.12 6.24
N ASP A 20 8.40 0.55 7.40
CA ASP A 20 7.30 0.71 8.36
C ASP A 20 6.14 1.51 7.77
N VAL A 21 6.46 2.50 6.93
CA VAL A 21 5.45 3.26 6.17
C VAL A 21 4.72 2.36 5.18
N VAL A 22 5.42 1.46 4.46
CA VAL A 22 4.77 0.50 3.55
C VAL A 22 3.83 -0.43 4.32
N LEU A 23 4.28 -0.96 5.46
CA LEU A 23 3.46 -1.83 6.30
C LEU A 23 2.20 -1.11 6.81
N TRP A 24 2.35 0.15 7.24
CA TRP A 24 1.21 0.96 7.67
C TRP A 24 0.19 1.18 6.55
N ILE A 25 0.65 1.47 5.32
CA ILE A 25 -0.25 1.62 4.16
C ILE A 25 -0.96 0.29 3.88
N GLU A 26 -0.24 -0.83 3.91
CA GLU A 26 -0.83 -2.16 3.72
C GLU A 26 -1.97 -2.43 4.70
N GLU A 27 -1.74 -2.19 5.99
CA GLU A 27 -2.77 -2.35 7.02
C GLU A 27 -3.96 -1.41 6.78
N ALA A 28 -3.70 -0.14 6.44
CA ALA A 28 -4.75 0.83 6.16
C ALA A 28 -5.63 0.42 4.95
N VAL A 29 -5.04 -0.15 3.90
CA VAL A 29 -5.80 -0.68 2.75
C VAL A 29 -6.63 -1.88 3.19
N ALA A 30 -6.04 -2.81 3.95
CA ALA A 30 -6.73 -4.02 4.38
C ALA A 30 -7.88 -3.76 5.36
N THR A 31 -7.72 -2.79 6.27
CA THR A 31 -8.64 -2.60 7.40
C THR A 31 -9.60 -1.43 7.23
N ALA A 32 -9.16 -0.35 6.57
CA ALA A 32 -9.92 0.89 6.47
C ALA A 32 -10.44 1.17 5.06
N GLY A 33 -10.22 0.27 4.09
CA GLY A 33 -10.59 0.51 2.69
C GLY A 33 -9.82 1.70 2.08
N PHE A 34 -8.64 2.01 2.63
CA PHE A 34 -7.80 3.08 2.13
C PHE A 34 -7.43 2.84 0.66
N HIS A 35 -7.42 3.91 -0.14
CA HIS A 35 -7.01 3.85 -1.53
C HIS A 35 -5.55 4.24 -1.64
N PRO A 36 -4.63 3.28 -1.90
CA PRO A 36 -3.21 3.57 -1.87
C PRO A 36 -2.81 4.47 -3.07
N PRO A 37 -1.89 5.42 -2.87
CA PRO A 37 -1.24 6.11 -3.97
C PRO A 37 -0.31 5.17 -4.75
N LEU A 38 0.20 5.61 -5.90
CA LEU A 38 1.29 4.89 -6.57
C LEU A 38 2.58 5.13 -5.76
N ILE A 39 3.17 4.07 -5.23
CA ILE A 39 4.37 4.16 -4.37
C ILE A 39 5.58 3.66 -5.15
N ARG A 40 6.66 4.45 -5.17
CA ARG A 40 7.96 4.03 -5.66
C ARG A 40 8.97 3.94 -4.52
N ALA A 41 9.56 2.77 -4.32
CA ALA A 41 10.61 2.57 -3.33
C ALA A 41 11.97 3.00 -3.89
N HIS A 42 12.66 3.89 -3.18
CA HIS A 42 14.04 4.29 -3.43
C HIS A 42 14.90 3.82 -2.26
N SER A 43 15.96 3.07 -2.54
CA SER A 43 16.97 2.72 -1.54
C SER A 43 18.26 2.34 -2.23
N ALA A 44 19.38 2.76 -1.65
CA ALA A 44 20.71 2.28 -2.05
C ALA A 44 20.93 0.81 -1.67
N ASN A 45 20.14 0.28 -0.73
CA ASN A 45 20.19 -1.12 -0.31
C ASN A 45 19.19 -1.95 -1.14
N SER A 46 19.71 -2.80 -2.01
CA SER A 46 18.90 -3.65 -2.90
C SER A 46 17.98 -4.62 -2.13
N SER A 47 18.42 -5.14 -0.98
CA SER A 47 17.60 -6.03 -0.14
C SER A 47 16.45 -5.27 0.53
N ALA A 48 16.72 -4.05 1.00
CA ALA A 48 15.70 -3.20 1.59
C ALA A 48 14.65 -2.76 0.56
N ARG A 49 15.13 -2.34 -0.63
CA ARG A 49 14.27 -2.02 -1.76
C ARG A 49 13.35 -3.18 -2.14
N ALA A 50 13.90 -4.39 -2.27
CA ALA A 50 13.11 -5.58 -2.63
C ALA A 50 12.00 -5.89 -1.61
N LYS A 51 12.27 -5.70 -0.31
CA LYS A 51 11.26 -5.86 0.74
C LYS A 51 10.13 -4.83 0.62
N MET A 52 10.49 -3.57 0.37
CA MET A 52 9.50 -2.51 0.15
C MET A 52 8.68 -2.75 -1.12
N GLU A 53 9.32 -3.15 -2.23
CA GLU A 53 8.64 -3.49 -3.48
C GLU A 53 7.64 -4.63 -3.26
N SER A 54 8.00 -5.68 -2.52
CA SER A 54 7.08 -6.77 -2.18
C SER A 54 5.87 -6.32 -1.34
N GLY A 55 6.06 -5.38 -0.41
CA GLY A 55 4.96 -4.78 0.34
C GLY A 55 4.04 -3.92 -0.55
N ILE A 56 4.62 -3.15 -1.49
CA ILE A 56 3.85 -2.36 -2.47
C ILE A 56 3.01 -3.27 -3.38
N GLU A 57 3.55 -4.41 -3.83
CA GLU A 57 2.78 -5.39 -4.60
C GLU A 57 1.58 -5.93 -3.81
N SER A 58 1.77 -6.20 -2.52
CA SER A 58 0.71 -6.68 -1.63
C SER A 58 -0.39 -5.64 -1.42
N ILE A 59 0.00 -4.37 -1.23
CA ILE A 59 -0.92 -3.21 -1.19
C ILE A 59 -1.78 -3.14 -2.46
N ILE A 60 -1.16 -3.26 -3.64
CA ILE A 60 -1.87 -3.20 -4.93
C ILE A 60 -2.86 -4.37 -5.05
N ALA A 61 -2.44 -5.58 -4.66
CA ALA A 61 -3.29 -6.76 -4.68
C ALA A 61 -4.50 -6.61 -3.74
N LEU A 62 -4.29 -6.10 -2.53
CA LEU A 62 -5.36 -5.83 -1.56
C LEU A 62 -6.32 -4.76 -2.06
N SER A 63 -5.80 -3.66 -2.60
CA SER A 63 -6.63 -2.58 -3.16
C SER A 63 -7.52 -3.10 -4.29
N ARG A 64 -6.97 -3.92 -5.21
CA ARG A 64 -7.77 -4.55 -6.27
C ARG A 64 -8.84 -5.47 -5.70
N LYS A 65 -8.54 -6.26 -4.67
CA LYS A 65 -9.52 -7.13 -4.01
C LYS A 65 -10.66 -6.32 -3.40
N ASN A 66 -10.35 -5.23 -2.70
CA ASN A 66 -11.36 -4.34 -2.11
C ASN A 66 -12.25 -3.74 -3.20
N GLN A 67 -11.68 -3.23 -4.30
CA GLN A 67 -12.45 -2.68 -5.41
C GLN A 67 -13.39 -3.71 -6.05
N ILE A 68 -12.96 -4.97 -6.17
CA ILE A 68 -13.82 -6.05 -6.70
C ILE A 68 -14.95 -6.36 -5.70
N ALA A 69 -14.64 -6.42 -4.40
CA ALA A 69 -15.63 -6.67 -3.36
C ALA A 69 -16.67 -5.54 -3.30
N GLU A 70 -16.25 -4.29 -3.43
CA GLU A 70 -17.14 -3.12 -3.50
C GLU A 70 -18.03 -3.19 -4.74
N GLN A 71 -17.49 -3.56 -5.91
CA GLN A 71 -18.27 -3.71 -7.15
C GLN A 71 -19.26 -4.88 -7.07
N ALA A 72 -18.87 -6.00 -6.48
CA ALA A 72 -19.74 -7.17 -6.29
C ALA A 72 -20.86 -6.90 -5.26
N GLY A 73 -20.57 -6.14 -4.20
CA GLY A 73 -21.56 -5.70 -3.22
C GLY A 73 -22.54 -4.65 -3.78
N ALA A 74 -22.10 -3.81 -4.72
CA ALA A 74 -22.96 -2.81 -5.37
C ALA A 74 -23.99 -3.43 -6.34
N SER A 75 -23.75 -4.63 -6.87
CA SER A 75 -24.68 -5.33 -7.77
C SER A 75 -25.83 -6.07 -7.07
N ASP A 76 -25.77 -6.27 -5.75
CA ASP A 76 -26.82 -6.96 -4.97
C ASP A 76 -27.91 -6.01 -4.44
N GLY A 77 -27.72 -4.70 -4.62
CA GLY A 77 -28.68 -3.66 -4.25
C GLY A 77 -29.71 -3.34 -5.34
N VAL A 78 -30.49 -4.32 -5.79
CA VAL A 78 -31.80 -4.02 -6.41
C VAL A 78 -32.73 -3.54 -5.29
N GLN A 79 -32.96 -2.23 -5.25
CA GLN A 79 -34.10 -1.65 -4.54
C GLN A 79 -35.35 -1.70 -5.44
N PRO A 80 -36.54 -1.92 -4.86
CA PRO A 80 -37.78 -2.30 -5.56
C PRO A 80 -38.36 -1.24 -6.49
#